data_AF-A0A856MK72-F1
#
_entry.id   AF-A0A856MK72-F1
#
_cell.length_a   1.000
_cell.length_b   1.000
_cell.length_c   1.000
_cell.angle_alpha   90.00
_cell.angle_beta   90.00
_cell.angle_gamma   90.00
#
_symmetry.space_group_name_H-M   'P 1'
#
loop_
_entity.id
_entity.type
_entity.pdbx_description
1 polymer ?
#
loop_
_entity_poly.entity_id
_entity_poly.type
_entity_poly.pdbx_seq_one_letter_code
_entity_poly.pdbx_strand_id
1 'polypeptide(L)'
;MAFLVRTTRTANAEIEAAYFWLREQNPVYADKWFRELMDTIATLQEKPRRCALAPENDALTEEIRQLIYGKSRNKYRILFTIREDVVFVLHVRHSSQALLTSEEIDEEEE
;
A
#
# COMPACT_ATOMS: atom_id res chain seq x y z
N MET A 1 -0.16 20.38 9.39
CA MET A 1 1.12 19.77 8.96
C MET A 1 0.78 18.69 7.95
N ALA A 2 1.54 18.61 6.86
CA ALA A 2 1.40 17.55 5.86
C ALA A 2 2.48 16.50 6.13
N PHE A 3 2.11 15.23 6.09
CA PHE A 3 3.02 14.08 6.20
C PHE A 3 3.83 13.91 4.91
N LEU A 4 5.07 13.45 5.03
CA LEU A 4 5.84 12.96 3.89
C LEU A 4 5.42 11.52 3.59
N VAL A 5 5.16 11.18 2.33
CA VAL A 5 4.86 9.80 1.94
C VAL A 5 6.08 9.21 1.25
N ARG A 6 6.52 8.02 1.71
CA ARG A 6 7.60 7.22 1.10
C ARG A 6 7.08 5.83 0.80
N THR A 7 7.41 5.32 -0.38
CA THR A 7 7.17 3.92 -0.75
C THR A 7 8.44 3.11 -0.48
N THR A 8 8.32 1.97 0.19
CA THR A 8 9.45 1.05 0.38
C THR A 8 9.80 0.37 -0.95
N ARG A 9 10.96 -0.30 -0.98
CA ARG A 9 11.38 -1.06 -2.15
C ARG A 9 10.38 -2.16 -2.50
N THR A 10 9.85 -2.84 -1.49
CA THR A 10 8.84 -3.90 -1.64
C THR A 10 7.55 -3.35 -2.20
N ALA A 11 7.01 -2.27 -1.62
CA ALA A 11 5.83 -1.60 -2.17
C ALA A 11 6.02 -1.22 -3.63
N ASN A 12 7.17 -0.64 -4.00
CA ASN A 12 7.45 -0.29 -5.40
C ASN A 12 7.47 -1.53 -6.31
N ALA A 13 8.10 -2.63 -5.88
CA ALA A 13 8.15 -3.87 -6.64
C ALA A 13 6.75 -4.51 -6.81
N GLU A 14 5.92 -4.49 -5.76
CA GLU A 14 4.54 -4.99 -5.81
C GLU A 14 3.65 -4.14 -6.75
N ILE A 15 3.79 -2.81 -6.69
CA ILE A 15 3.10 -1.89 -7.61
C ILE A 15 3.52 -2.17 -9.06
N GLU A 16 4.81 -2.32 -9.31
CA GLU A 16 5.36 -2.59 -10.63
C GLU A 16 4.88 -3.95 -11.19
N ALA A 17 4.93 -5.00 -10.38
CA ALA A 17 4.43 -6.32 -10.75
C ALA A 17 2.93 -6.30 -11.09
N ALA A 18 2.12 -5.62 -10.26
CA ALA A 18 0.70 -5.45 -10.51
C ALA A 18 0.43 -4.65 -11.81
N TYR A 19 1.19 -3.57 -12.03
CA TYR A 19 1.09 -2.76 -13.25
C TYR A 19 1.39 -3.59 -14.50
N PHE A 20 2.49 -4.35 -14.52
CA PHE A 20 2.84 -5.18 -15.68
C PHE A 20 1.80 -6.26 -15.96
N TRP A 21 1.31 -6.93 -14.92
CA TRP A 21 0.25 -7.93 -15.07
C TRP A 21 -1.03 -7.32 -15.68
N LEU A 22 -1.45 -6.14 -15.20
CA LEU A 22 -2.59 -5.42 -15.76
C LEU A 22 -2.35 -4.96 -17.20
N ARG A 23 -1.12 -4.52 -17.50
CA ARG A 23 -0.75 -3.97 -18.80
C ARG A 23 -0.78 -5.02 -19.91
N GLU A 24 -0.42 -6.27 -19.61
CA GLU A 24 -0.54 -7.38 -20.56
C GLU A 24 -1.99 -7.62 -20.99
N GLN A 25 -2.95 -7.38 -20.10
CA GLN A 25 -4.38 -7.59 -20.38
C GLN A 25 -5.02 -6.36 -21.00
N ASN A 26 -4.73 -5.17 -20.46
CA ASN A 26 -5.29 -3.90 -20.91
C ASN A 26 -4.37 -2.72 -20.53
N PRO A 27 -3.53 -2.24 -21.46
CA PRO A 27 -2.59 -1.15 -21.19
C PRO A 27 -3.26 0.15 -20.74
N VAL A 28 -4.39 0.52 -21.35
CA VAL A 28 -5.11 1.76 -21.02
C VAL A 28 -5.65 1.70 -19.58
N TYR A 29 -6.16 0.54 -19.18
CA TYR A 29 -6.59 0.32 -17.81
C TYR A 29 -5.41 0.35 -16.83
N ALA A 30 -4.28 -0.28 -17.17
CA ALA A 30 -3.10 -0.29 -16.32
C ALA A 30 -2.56 1.12 -16.02
N ASP A 31 -2.48 1.98 -17.04
CA ASP A 31 -2.05 3.37 -16.87
C ASP A 31 -3.01 4.16 -15.98
N LYS A 32 -4.32 3.95 -16.16
CA LYS A 32 -5.34 4.57 -15.31
C LYS A 32 -5.24 4.08 -13.87
N TRP A 33 -5.12 2.77 -13.68
CA TRP A 33 -4.98 2.13 -12.37
C TRP A 33 -3.76 2.67 -11.63
N PHE A 34 -2.60 2.77 -12.29
CA PHE A 34 -1.37 3.28 -11.69
C PHE A 34 -1.51 4.73 -11.23
N ARG A 35 -2.07 5.61 -12.08
CA ARG A 35 -2.30 7.02 -11.72
C ARG A 35 -3.24 7.15 -10.52
N GLU A 36 -4.38 6.47 -10.57
CA GLU A 36 -5.36 6.52 -9.47
C GLU A 36 -4.82 5.92 -8.16
N LEU A 37 -3.99 4.88 -8.24
CA LEU A 37 -3.30 4.31 -7.08
C LEU A 37 -2.35 5.34 -6.46
N MET A 38 -1.50 5.96 -7.26
CA MET A 38 -0.54 6.98 -6.78
C MET A 38 -1.26 8.21 -6.21
N ASP A 39 -2.34 8.66 -6.85
CA ASP A 39 -3.19 9.74 -6.33
C ASP A 39 -3.81 9.35 -4.98
N THR A 40 -4.25 8.10 -4.84
CA THR A 40 -4.80 7.55 -3.60
C THR A 40 -3.75 7.53 -2.48
N ILE A 41 -2.53 7.10 -2.79
CA ILE A 41 -1.38 7.12 -1.86
C ILE A 41 -1.05 8.57 -1.46
N ALA A 42 -1.08 9.52 -2.39
CA ALA A 42 -0.82 10.94 -2.11
C ALA A 42 -1.81 11.52 -1.09
N THR A 43 -3.06 11.03 -1.02
CA THR A 43 -4.02 11.48 0.02
C THR A 43 -3.56 11.21 1.45
N LEU A 44 -2.59 10.31 1.65
CA LEU A 44 -2.00 10.04 2.97
C LEU A 44 -1.14 11.20 3.47
N GLN A 45 -0.74 12.15 2.62
CA GLN A 45 -0.02 13.35 3.04
C GLN A 45 -0.87 14.23 3.98
N GLU A 46 -2.19 14.28 3.80
CA GLU A 46 -3.03 15.20 4.58
C GLU A 46 -3.55 14.56 5.88
N LYS A 47 -4.06 13.33 5.79
CA LYS A 47 -4.81 12.69 6.88
C LYS A 47 -4.59 11.18 6.93
N PRO A 48 -3.36 10.68 7.16
CA PRO A 48 -3.09 9.24 7.14
C PRO A 48 -3.76 8.50 8.31
N ARG A 49 -3.93 9.18 9.46
CA ARG A 49 -4.61 8.62 10.65
C ARG A 49 -6.13 8.42 10.47
N ARG A 50 -6.72 8.86 9.36
CA ARG A 50 -8.14 8.58 9.03
C ARG A 50 -8.38 7.12 8.65
N CYS A 51 -7.31 6.44 8.24
CA CYS A 51 -7.36 5.05 7.78
C CYS A 51 -7.44 4.11 8.98
N ALA A 52 -8.26 3.07 8.84
CA ALA A 52 -8.41 2.05 9.87
C ALA A 52 -7.10 1.25 10.06
N LEU A 53 -6.95 0.68 11.24
CA LEU A 53 -5.92 -0.33 11.48
C LEU A 53 -6.13 -1.52 10.55
N ALA A 54 -5.04 -2.15 10.15
CA ALA A 54 -5.08 -3.40 9.42
C ALA A 54 -5.42 -4.57 10.39
N PRO A 55 -6.09 -5.64 9.92
CA PRO A 55 -6.29 -6.86 10.71
C PRO A 55 -4.99 -7.42 11.30
N GLU A 56 -3.88 -7.22 10.61
CA GLU A 56 -2.54 -7.67 10.99
C GLU A 56 -1.94 -6.83 12.11
N ASN A 57 -2.51 -5.68 12.46
CA ASN A 57 -1.96 -4.77 13.47
C ASN A 57 -1.72 -5.47 14.83
N ASP A 58 -2.61 -6.37 15.24
CA ASP A 58 -2.48 -7.06 16.53
C ASP A 58 -1.35 -8.11 16.54
N ALA A 59 -0.89 -8.54 15.36
CA ALA A 59 0.20 -9.50 15.20
C ALA A 59 1.57 -8.82 15.04
N LEU A 60 1.60 -7.49 14.98
CA LEU A 60 2.77 -6.70 14.62
C LEU A 60 3.14 -5.75 15.76
N THR A 61 4.43 -5.47 15.89
CA THR A 61 4.98 -4.58 16.94
C THR A 61 4.72 -3.10 16.62
N GLU A 62 4.57 -2.75 15.36
CA GLU A 62 4.29 -1.39 14.91
C GLU A 62 2.83 -1.21 14.44
N GLU A 63 2.34 0.03 14.55
CA GLU A 63 0.98 0.36 14.14
C GLU A 63 0.84 0.27 12.62
N ILE A 64 0.17 -0.79 12.14
CA ILE A 64 -0.12 -0.95 10.71
C ILE A 64 -1.54 -0.50 10.40
N ARG A 65 -1.63 0.45 9.47
CA ARG A 65 -2.87 0.95 8.90
C ARG A 65 -3.05 0.45 7.49
N GLN A 66 -4.30 0.48 7.03
CA GLN A 66 -4.63 0.13 5.66
C GLN A 66 -5.52 1.19 4.99
N LEU A 67 -5.23 1.44 3.72
CA LEU A 67 -6.10 2.16 2.80
C LEU A 67 -6.52 1.22 1.68
N ILE A 68 -7.84 1.10 1.47
CA ILE A 68 -8.39 0.24 0.42
C ILE A 68 -8.55 1.06 -0.86
N TYR A 69 -7.93 0.60 -1.94
CA TYR A 69 -8.07 1.15 -3.28
C TYR A 69 -8.79 0.16 -4.21
N GLY A 70 -9.50 0.68 -5.21
CA GLY A 70 -10.17 -0.15 -6.22
C GLY A 70 -11.55 -0.66 -5.83
N LYS A 71 -12.15 -1.46 -6.72
CA LYS A 71 -13.55 -1.91 -6.62
C LYS A 71 -13.68 -3.38 -7.01
N SER A 72 -14.64 -4.06 -6.37
CA SER A 72 -15.01 -5.45 -6.65
C SER A 72 -13.77 -6.36 -6.69
N ARG A 73 -13.49 -6.98 -7.85
CA ARG A 73 -12.39 -7.94 -8.05
C ARG A 73 -10.99 -7.33 -8.09
N ASN A 74 -10.85 -6.03 -8.40
CA ASN A 74 -9.55 -5.35 -8.48
C ASN A 74 -9.38 -4.43 -7.28
N LYS A 75 -9.46 -5.01 -6.08
CA LYS A 75 -9.29 -4.28 -4.83
C LYS A 75 -7.86 -4.50 -4.34
N TYR A 76 -7.22 -3.42 -3.91
CA TYR A 76 -5.87 -3.42 -3.37
C TYR A 76 -5.88 -2.87 -1.94
N ARG A 77 -5.01 -3.42 -1.11
CA ARG A 77 -4.74 -2.98 0.25
C ARG A 77 -3.37 -2.30 0.25
N ILE A 78 -3.37 -1.00 0.52
CA ILE A 78 -2.16 -0.21 0.74
C ILE A 78 -1.89 -0.29 2.24
N LEU A 79 -0.90 -1.07 2.64
CA LEU A 79 -0.48 -1.23 4.03
C LEU A 79 0.63 -0.23 4.33
N PHE A 80 0.50 0.49 5.44
CA PHE A 80 1.45 1.53 5.80
C PHE A 80 1.55 1.72 7.30
N THR A 81 2.69 2.25 7.72
CA THR A 81 2.96 2.70 9.09
C THR A 81 3.19 4.20 9.09
N ILE A 82 3.05 4.83 10.26
CA ILE A 82 3.33 6.25 10.46
C ILE A 82 4.42 6.37 11.50
N ARG A 83 5.60 6.84 11.08
CA ARG A 83 6.73 7.11 11.98
C ARG A 83 6.97 8.62 11.97
N GLU A 84 6.74 9.27 13.12
CA GLU A 84 6.72 10.74 13.24
C GLU A 84 5.75 11.39 12.24
N ASP A 85 6.26 12.18 11.30
CA ASP A 85 5.52 12.86 10.23
C ASP A 85 5.75 12.19 8.86
N VAL A 86 6.21 10.93 8.84
CA VAL A 86 6.45 10.15 7.62
C VAL A 86 5.52 8.94 7.56
N VAL A 87 4.80 8.81 6.45
CA VAL A 87 4.01 7.64 6.07
C VAL A 87 4.90 6.74 5.22
N PHE A 88 5.16 5.53 5.72
CA PHE A 88 5.88 4.51 4.97
C PHE A 88 4.88 3.51 4.42
N VAL A 89 4.69 3.52 3.10
CA VAL A 89 3.91 2.49 2.39
C VAL A 89 4.79 1.25 2.28
N LEU A 90 4.45 0.24 3.06
CA LEU A 90 5.19 -1.01 3.18
C LEU A 90 4.81 -1.98 2.05
N HIS A 91 3.50 -2.12 1.80
CA HIS A 91 2.97 -3.04 0.79
C HIS A 91 1.75 -2.48 0.05
N VAL A 92 1.59 -2.89 -1.20
CA VAL A 92 0.39 -2.69 -2.03
C VAL A 92 -0.08 -4.05 -2.56
N ARG A 93 -0.86 -4.75 -1.74
CA ARG A 93 -1.28 -6.13 -2.01
C ARG A 93 -2.64 -6.19 -2.68
N HIS A 94 -2.82 -7.12 -3.61
CA HIS A 94 -4.15 -7.43 -4.12
C HIS A 94 -4.99 -8.06 -3.00
N SER A 95 -6.28 -7.73 -2.87
CA SER A 95 -7.09 -8.18 -1.73
C SER A 95 -7.34 -9.70 -1.69
N SER A 96 -7.02 -10.41 -2.76
CA SER A 96 -7.05 -11.89 -2.80
C SER A 96 -5.73 -12.53 -2.38
N GLN A 97 -4.67 -11.76 -2.17
CA GLN A 97 -3.41 -12.25 -1.60
C GLN A 97 -3.57 -12.45 -0.10
N ALA A 98 -2.69 -13.28 0.49
CA ALA A 98 -2.68 -13.54 1.92
C ALA A 98 -2.41 -12.26 2.74
N LEU A 99 -2.82 -12.29 4.01
CA LEU A 99 -2.50 -11.23 4.97
C LEU A 99 -0.98 -11.15 5.19
N LEU A 100 -0.51 -9.97 5.56
CA LEU A 100 0.90 -9.75 5.91
C LEU A 100 1.27 -10.53 7.18
N THR A 101 2.39 -11.26 7.16
CA THR A 101 2.93 -11.93 8.35
C THR A 101 4.06 -11.11 8.97
N SER A 102 4.36 -11.35 10.24
CA SER A 102 5.43 -10.62 10.97
C SER A 102 6.82 -10.83 10.35
N GLU A 103 7.05 -11.98 9.69
CA GLU A 103 8.32 -12.31 9.02
C GLU A 103 8.59 -11.44 7.78
N GLU A 104 7.54 -10.94 7.11
CA GLU A 104 7.67 -10.14 5.88
C GLU A 104 8.08 -8.67 6.17
N ILE A 105 8.03 -8.21 7.43
CA ILE A 105 8.34 -6.82 7.81
C ILE A 105 9.82 -6.65 8.20
N ASP A 106 10.41 -7.65 8.86
CA ASP A 106 11.79 -7.58 9.35
C ASP A 106 12.82 -7.54 8.20
N GLU A 107 12.46 -8.01 6.99
CA GLU A 107 13.31 -7.93 5.78
C GLU A 107 13.44 -6.50 5.22
N GLU A 108 12.66 -5.53 5.69
CA GLU A 108 12.70 -4.13 5.22
C GLU A 108 13.59 -3.22 6.08
N GLU A 109 14.06 -3.67 7.25
CA GLU A 109 14.94 -2.88 8.14
C GLU A 109 16.45 -3.07 7.89
N GLU A 110 16.85 -3.92 6.92
CA GLU A 110 18.24 -4.08 6.41
C GLU A 110 18.54 -3.27 5.13
#